data_AF-A0A165GXH7-F1
#
_entry.id   AF-A0A165GXH7-F1
#
_cell.length_a   1.000
_cell.length_b   1.000
_cell.length_c   1.000
_cell.angle_alpha   90.00
_cell.angle_beta   90.00
_cell.angle_gamma   90.00
#
_symmetry.space_group_name_H-M   'P 1'
#
loop_
_entity.id
_entity.type
_entity.pdbx_description
1 polymer ?
#
loop_
_entity_poly.entity_id
_entity_poly.type
_entity_poly.pdbx_seq_one_letter_code
_entity_poly.pdbx_strand_id
1 'polypeptide(L)'
;MAAARRVPSARAIPPDIEKYDAPGAQLHGITQKAAHAVIKQIRAHETPERRRTKVNINSVKTAVQRQNGSAPTEDQIWTAIKSRDLSRSVRNFLWKALHSGHKIGSYFINMPPPWRDYADCPLCNTTEDMQHILFTCASKERATIWQLATELMTERLQPWPVLDLGSVLGCMLLEFSPDDSPNSGLTRAMRILISESAFLIWKIRCERRIEHEDDLDLSPSIEEITGRWHAMINARISHDRHLTNRRRYRGKALDEDLVLQTWDGLLDLPENVPANWIRHPGFLVGRGTTRPRGRER
;
A
#
# COMPACT_ATOMS: atom_id res chain seq x y z
N MET A 1 8.69 -25.92 -20.35
CA MET A 1 8.33 -26.87 -19.28
C MET A 1 9.40 -26.81 -18.19
N ALA A 2 9.16 -26.03 -17.14
CA ALA A 2 10.10 -25.88 -16.04
C ALA A 2 10.05 -27.13 -15.15
N ALA A 3 11.20 -27.79 -14.99
CA ALA A 3 11.34 -28.94 -14.11
C ALA A 3 10.96 -28.55 -12.68
N ALA A 4 9.89 -29.14 -12.17
CA ALA A 4 9.53 -29.06 -10.76
C ALA A 4 10.72 -29.58 -9.94
N ARG A 5 11.37 -28.68 -9.18
CA ARG A 5 12.38 -29.08 -8.20
C ARG A 5 11.67 -29.98 -7.19
N ARG A 6 12.00 -31.28 -7.21
CA ARG A 6 11.60 -32.23 -6.18
C ARG A 6 12.00 -31.67 -4.83
N VAL A 7 11.00 -31.38 -3.99
CA VAL A 7 11.22 -31.17 -2.56
C VAL A 7 11.78 -32.48 -2.03
N PRO A 8 12.94 -32.49 -1.34
CA PRO A 8 13.41 -33.71 -0.71
C PRO A 8 12.33 -34.17 0.28
N SER A 9 11.89 -35.42 0.16
CA SER A 9 11.08 -36.06 1.19
C SER A 9 11.76 -35.82 2.53
N ALA A 10 11.02 -35.36 3.54
CA ALA A 10 11.53 -35.32 4.90
C ALA A 10 12.10 -36.70 5.21
N ARG A 11 13.38 -36.78 5.58
CA ARG A 11 13.98 -38.05 6.01
C ARG A 11 13.13 -38.54 7.17
N ALA A 12 12.45 -39.67 6.99
CA ALA A 12 11.77 -40.35 8.08
C ALA A 12 12.85 -40.70 9.11
N ILE A 13 12.74 -40.08 10.28
CA ILE A 13 13.62 -40.39 11.42
C ILE A 13 13.10 -41.71 11.98
N PRO A 14 13.92 -42.77 12.04
CA PRO A 14 13.57 -44.02 12.71
C PRO A 14 13.05 -43.75 14.14
N PRO A 15 12.00 -44.45 14.59
CA PRO A 15 11.32 -44.17 15.86
C PRO A 15 12.20 -44.38 17.10
N ASP A 16 13.35 -45.02 16.93
CA ASP A 16 14.37 -45.35 17.93
C ASP A 16 15.51 -44.32 18.04
N ILE A 17 15.52 -43.28 17.20
CA ILE A 17 16.51 -42.20 17.29
C ILE A 17 16.04 -41.15 18.30
N GLU A 18 16.77 -40.99 19.40
CA GLU A 18 16.57 -39.87 20.31
C GLU A 18 16.83 -38.54 19.57
N LYS A 19 16.11 -37.48 19.94
CA LYS A 19 16.18 -36.17 19.25
C LYS A 19 17.62 -35.62 19.11
N TYR A 20 18.54 -36.02 20.00
CA TYR A 20 19.94 -35.62 20.00
C TYR A 20 20.83 -36.43 19.04
N ASP A 21 20.40 -37.63 18.65
CA ASP A 21 21.11 -38.54 17.75
C ASP A 21 20.69 -38.37 16.29
N ALA A 22 19.71 -37.50 16.02
CA ALA A 22 19.31 -37.16 14.66
C ALA A 22 20.49 -36.49 13.92
N PRO A 23 20.96 -37.04 12.78
CA PRO A 23 22.10 -36.48 12.07
C PRO A 23 21.79 -35.03 11.64
N GLY A 24 22.55 -34.09 12.20
CA GLY A 24 22.48 -32.68 11.84
C GLY A 24 22.95 -32.39 10.41
N ALA A 25 22.77 -31.15 9.95
CA ALA A 25 23.28 -30.73 8.65
C ALA A 25 24.82 -30.63 8.68
N GLN A 26 25.50 -31.27 7.71
CA GLN A 26 26.95 -31.16 7.55
C GLN A 26 27.33 -29.70 7.22
N LEU A 27 28.11 -29.06 8.08
CA LEU A 27 28.56 -27.67 7.88
C LEU A 27 29.62 -27.52 6.79
N HIS A 28 30.32 -28.61 6.47
CA HIS A 28 31.30 -28.62 5.40
C HIS A 28 30.60 -28.46 4.03
N GLY A 29 30.84 -27.34 3.35
CA GLY A 29 30.23 -27.02 2.05
C GLY A 29 28.86 -26.31 2.11
N ILE A 30 28.31 -26.04 3.30
CA ILE A 30 27.08 -25.24 3.42
C ILE A 30 27.36 -23.77 3.12
N THR A 31 26.51 -23.14 2.32
CA THR A 31 26.56 -21.69 2.12
C THR A 31 25.63 -20.98 3.10
N GLN A 32 25.94 -19.74 3.47
CA GLN A 32 25.06 -18.91 4.30
C GLN A 32 23.63 -18.83 3.71
N LYS A 33 23.52 -18.76 2.37
CA LYS A 33 22.23 -18.77 1.66
C LYS A 33 21.44 -20.06 1.93
N ALA A 34 22.09 -21.22 1.86
CA ALA A 34 21.47 -22.51 2.12
C ALA A 34 21.08 -22.65 3.60
N ALA A 35 21.98 -22.30 4.52
CA ALA A 35 21.71 -22.32 5.96
C ALA A 35 20.51 -21.41 6.32
N HIS A 36 20.49 -20.18 5.80
CA HIS A 36 19.39 -19.24 6.05
C HIS A 36 18.06 -19.72 5.44
N ALA A 37 18.08 -20.36 4.26
CA ALA A 37 16.88 -20.93 3.66
C ALA A 37 16.29 -22.06 4.52
N VAL A 38 17.14 -22.96 5.03
CA VAL A 38 16.74 -24.06 5.92
C VAL A 38 16.17 -23.52 7.23
N ILE A 39 16.86 -22.58 7.89
CA ILE A 39 16.37 -21.94 9.12
C ILE A 39 15.00 -21.28 8.88
N LYS A 40 14.83 -20.61 7.75
CA LYS A 40 13.56 -19.97 7.39
C LYS A 40 12.44 -21.00 7.19
N GLN A 41 12.72 -22.15 6.59
CA GLN A 41 11.75 -23.24 6.42
C GLN A 41 11.35 -23.86 7.76
N ILE A 42 12.31 -24.16 8.63
CA ILE A 42 12.05 -24.69 9.98
C ILE A 42 11.15 -23.72 10.75
N ARG A 43 11.55 -22.45 10.80
CA ARG A 43 10.76 -21.42 11.49
C ARG A 43 9.37 -21.24 10.88
N ALA A 44 9.22 -21.35 9.57
CA ALA A 44 7.91 -21.25 8.92
C ALA A 44 7.00 -22.42 9.30
N HIS A 45 7.54 -23.63 9.45
CA HIS A 45 6.79 -24.81 9.89
C HIS A 45 6.37 -24.70 11.37
N GLU A 46 7.22 -24.14 12.21
CA GLU A 46 6.96 -23.95 13.65
C GLU A 46 6.07 -22.73 13.95
N THR A 47 5.98 -21.76 13.03
CA THR A 47 5.21 -20.53 13.27
C THR A 47 3.73 -20.83 13.14
N PRO A 48 2.93 -20.69 14.22
CA PRO A 48 1.50 -20.94 14.15
C PRO A 48 0.81 -19.94 13.23
N GLU A 49 -0.25 -20.40 12.56
CA GLU A 49 -1.05 -19.54 11.72
C GLU A 49 -1.69 -18.43 12.57
N ARG A 50 -1.47 -17.17 12.18
CA ARG A 50 -2.04 -16.03 12.88
C ARG A 50 -3.43 -15.74 12.35
N ARG A 51 -4.46 -16.06 13.14
CA ARG A 51 -5.88 -15.84 12.82
C ARG A 51 -6.17 -14.48 12.17
N ARG A 52 -5.66 -13.38 12.74
CA ARG A 52 -5.87 -12.03 12.20
C ARG A 52 -5.24 -11.83 10.82
N THR A 53 -4.03 -12.34 10.60
CA THR A 53 -3.39 -12.31 9.27
C THR A 53 -4.25 -13.07 8.25
N LYS A 54 -4.82 -14.22 8.63
CA LYS A 54 -5.68 -15.01 7.74
C LYS A 54 -6.96 -14.26 7.36
N VAL A 55 -7.59 -13.58 8.32
CA VAL A 55 -8.76 -12.73 8.07
C VAL A 55 -8.44 -11.60 7.07
N ASN A 56 -7.31 -10.92 7.25
CA ASN A 56 -6.89 -9.86 6.34
C ASN A 56 -6.54 -10.40 4.94
N ILE A 57 -5.85 -11.54 4.86
CA ILE A 57 -5.57 -12.22 3.58
C ILE A 57 -6.88 -12.57 2.86
N ASN A 58 -7.87 -13.11 3.56
CA ASN A 58 -9.16 -13.45 2.96
C ASN A 58 -9.90 -12.18 2.51
N SER A 59 -9.82 -11.10 3.28
CA SER A 59 -10.39 -9.78 2.89
C SER A 59 -9.74 -9.25 1.62
N VAL A 60 -8.42 -9.38 1.47
CA VAL A 60 -7.70 -9.06 0.23
C VAL A 60 -8.20 -9.91 -0.93
N LYS A 61 -8.32 -11.23 -0.73
CA LYS A 61 -8.81 -12.14 -1.78
C LYS A 61 -10.20 -11.74 -2.26
N THR A 62 -11.11 -11.43 -1.33
CA THR A 62 -12.46 -10.97 -1.66
C THR A 62 -12.46 -9.63 -2.41
N ALA A 63 -11.66 -8.66 -1.96
CA ALA A 63 -11.59 -7.35 -2.60
C ALA A 63 -11.00 -7.42 -4.03
N VAL A 64 -9.94 -8.19 -4.23
CA VAL A 64 -9.33 -8.37 -5.55
C VAL A 64 -10.24 -9.20 -6.45
N GLN A 65 -10.91 -10.25 -5.94
CA GLN A 65 -11.93 -10.99 -6.70
C GLN A 65 -13.08 -10.08 -7.14
N ARG A 66 -13.51 -9.14 -6.28
CA ARG A 66 -14.57 -8.16 -6.61
C ARG A 66 -14.14 -7.22 -7.74
N GLN A 67 -12.88 -6.79 -7.77
CA GLN A 67 -12.37 -5.85 -8.76
C GLN A 67 -11.96 -6.53 -10.08
N ASN A 68 -11.21 -7.63 -9.99
CA ASN A 68 -10.55 -8.25 -11.15
C ASN A 68 -11.30 -9.51 -11.66
N GLY A 69 -12.35 -9.97 -10.96
CA GLY A 69 -13.05 -11.21 -11.31
C GLY A 69 -12.28 -12.50 -10.97
N SER A 70 -11.10 -12.41 -10.36
CA SER A 70 -10.34 -13.58 -9.89
C SER A 70 -9.62 -13.31 -8.56
N ALA A 71 -9.59 -14.32 -7.69
CA ALA A 71 -8.96 -14.23 -6.37
C ALA A 71 -7.45 -14.53 -6.47
N PRO A 72 -6.58 -13.70 -5.88
CA PRO A 72 -5.16 -13.94 -5.86
C PRO A 72 -4.76 -15.06 -4.89
N THR A 73 -3.60 -15.66 -5.14
CA THR A 73 -2.94 -16.55 -4.18
C THR A 73 -2.30 -15.76 -3.04
N GLU A 74 -2.03 -16.41 -1.91
CA GLU A 74 -1.33 -15.76 -0.80
C GLU A 74 0.08 -15.29 -1.20
N ASP A 75 0.76 -16.06 -2.05
CA ASP A 75 2.08 -15.70 -2.59
C ASP A 75 2.03 -14.44 -3.47
N GLN A 76 0.96 -14.29 -4.27
CA GLN A 76 0.73 -13.06 -5.05
C GLN A 76 0.55 -11.86 -4.13
N ILE A 77 -0.23 -11.99 -3.04
CA ILE A 77 -0.44 -10.93 -2.05
C ILE A 77 0.89 -10.50 -1.43
N TRP A 78 1.68 -11.45 -0.92
CA TRP A 78 2.97 -11.15 -0.28
C TRP A 78 4.03 -10.63 -1.25
N THR A 79 3.92 -10.97 -2.52
CA THR A 79 4.81 -10.46 -3.57
C THR A 79 4.40 -9.04 -3.98
N ALA A 80 3.11 -8.77 -4.10
CA ALA A 80 2.58 -7.49 -4.56
C ALA A 80 2.96 -6.32 -3.64
N ILE A 81 2.96 -6.52 -2.31
CA ILE A 81 3.40 -5.49 -1.36
C ILE A 81 4.90 -5.14 -1.47
N LYS A 82 5.68 -5.88 -2.26
CA LYS A 82 7.09 -5.57 -2.57
C LYS A 82 7.25 -4.76 -3.84
N SER A 83 6.14 -4.36 -4.48
CA SER A 83 6.14 -3.60 -5.74
C SER A 83 7.07 -2.39 -5.66
N ARG A 84 7.82 -2.15 -6.75
CA ARG A 84 8.65 -0.96 -6.92
C ARG A 84 7.85 0.34 -6.88
N ASP A 85 6.54 0.26 -7.13
CA ASP A 85 5.65 1.40 -7.08
C ASP A 85 5.23 1.79 -5.66
N LEU A 86 5.66 1.05 -4.64
CA LEU A 86 5.46 1.41 -3.24
C LEU A 86 6.74 1.98 -2.64
N SER A 87 6.63 3.10 -1.93
CA SER A 87 7.70 3.59 -1.06
C SER A 87 7.95 2.60 0.10
N ARG A 88 9.16 2.59 0.67
CA ARG A 88 9.51 1.69 1.77
C ARG A 88 8.57 1.87 2.98
N SER A 89 8.16 3.10 3.27
CA SER A 89 7.23 3.41 4.35
C SER A 89 5.85 2.82 4.10
N VAL A 90 5.33 2.94 2.87
CA VAL A 90 4.03 2.35 2.50
C VAL A 90 4.09 0.83 2.55
N ARG A 91 5.18 0.20 2.06
CA ARG A 91 5.36 -1.27 2.19
C ARG A 91 5.33 -1.73 3.65
N ASN A 92 6.00 -1.00 4.54
CA ASN A 92 6.00 -1.30 5.96
C ASN A 92 4.60 -1.11 6.58
N PHE A 93 3.88 -0.07 6.18
CA PHE A 93 2.51 0.17 6.60
C PHE A 93 1.59 -0.99 6.19
N LEU A 94 1.61 -1.38 4.91
CA LEU A 94 0.80 -2.48 4.38
C LEU A 94 1.16 -3.82 5.02
N TRP A 95 2.46 -4.12 5.17
CA TRP A 95 2.92 -5.35 5.82
C TRP A 95 2.44 -5.45 7.27
N LYS A 96 2.58 -4.35 8.04
CA LYS A 96 2.06 -4.30 9.41
C LYS A 96 0.54 -4.43 9.45
N ALA A 97 -0.17 -3.79 8.53
CA ALA A 97 -1.62 -3.85 8.47
C ALA A 97 -2.14 -5.25 8.11
N LEU A 98 -1.51 -5.93 7.14
CA LEU A 98 -1.77 -7.34 6.81
C LEU A 98 -1.63 -8.26 8.02
N HIS A 99 -0.64 -8.01 8.87
CA HIS A 99 -0.42 -8.77 10.10
C HIS A 99 -1.22 -8.28 11.33
N SER A 100 -2.07 -7.27 11.19
CA SER A 100 -2.70 -6.56 12.32
C SER A 100 -1.68 -6.14 13.39
N GLY A 101 -0.49 -5.72 12.96
CA GLY A 101 0.65 -5.38 13.81
C GLY A 101 0.75 -3.90 14.18
N HIS A 102 -0.18 -3.08 13.72
CA HIS A 102 -0.31 -1.69 14.20
C HIS A 102 -0.94 -1.69 15.60
N LYS A 103 -0.42 -0.85 16.49
CA LYS A 103 -0.96 -0.68 17.85
C LYS A 103 -2.19 0.21 17.79
N ILE A 104 -3.36 -0.39 17.60
CA ILE A 104 -4.67 0.28 17.53
C ILE A 104 -5.74 -0.57 18.19
N GLY A 105 -6.81 0.10 18.63
CA GLY A 105 -8.01 -0.45 19.22
C GLY A 105 -7.81 -1.64 20.14
N SER A 106 -8.14 -2.83 19.65
CA SER A 106 -8.06 -4.09 20.40
C SER A 106 -6.70 -4.37 21.06
N TYR A 107 -5.61 -3.76 20.58
CA TYR A 107 -4.31 -3.83 21.23
C TYR A 107 -4.34 -3.22 22.65
N PHE A 108 -5.10 -2.15 22.85
CA PHE A 108 -5.13 -1.34 24.06
C PHE A 108 -6.23 -1.76 25.06
N ILE A 109 -7.26 -2.50 24.64
CA ILE A 109 -8.44 -2.84 25.47
C ILE A 109 -8.06 -3.40 26.85
N ASN A 110 -7.07 -4.29 26.90
CA ASN A 110 -6.66 -4.97 28.14
C ASN A 110 -5.53 -4.25 28.90
N MET A 111 -5.13 -3.05 28.45
CA MET A 111 -4.08 -2.28 29.12
C MET A 111 -4.65 -1.47 30.31
N PRO A 112 -3.80 -1.08 31.27
CA PRO A 112 -4.19 -0.14 32.32
C PRO A 112 -4.31 1.30 31.76
N PRO A 113 -5.07 2.19 32.43
CA PRO A 113 -5.07 3.62 32.12
C PRO A 113 -3.66 4.23 32.19
N PRO A 114 -3.33 5.24 31.34
CA PRO A 114 -4.22 5.87 30.34
C PRO A 114 -4.28 5.11 29.00
N TRP A 115 -3.51 4.03 28.83
CA TRP A 115 -3.39 3.34 27.54
C TRP A 115 -4.69 2.73 27.04
N ARG A 116 -5.56 2.29 27.94
CA ARG A 116 -6.89 1.76 27.61
C ARG A 116 -7.70 2.72 26.76
N ASP A 117 -7.56 4.02 27.00
CA ASP A 117 -8.38 5.05 26.35
C ASP A 117 -8.08 5.14 24.84
N TYR A 118 -6.91 4.66 24.40
CA TYR A 118 -6.53 4.53 23.00
C TYR A 118 -7.24 3.38 22.25
N ALA A 119 -8.04 2.57 22.95
CA ALA A 119 -8.80 1.48 22.33
C ALA A 119 -9.96 1.98 21.45
N ASP A 120 -10.62 3.04 21.88
CA ASP A 120 -11.77 3.58 21.17
C ASP A 120 -11.40 4.88 20.46
N CYS A 121 -12.04 5.13 19.32
CA CYS A 121 -11.89 6.37 18.59
C CYS A 121 -12.72 7.46 19.29
N PRO A 122 -12.14 8.59 19.73
CA PRO A 122 -12.87 9.61 20.46
C PRO A 122 -13.89 10.37 19.59
N LEU A 123 -13.71 10.35 18.27
CA LEU A 123 -14.63 10.99 17.33
C LEU A 123 -15.90 10.16 17.08
N CYS A 124 -15.81 8.84 17.22
CA CYS A 124 -16.85 7.91 16.79
C CYS A 124 -17.40 7.04 17.93
N ASN A 125 -16.69 7.00 19.05
CA ASN A 125 -16.97 6.13 20.20
C ASN A 125 -17.09 4.64 19.81
N THR A 126 -16.24 4.20 18.87
CA THR A 126 -16.13 2.81 18.42
C THR A 126 -14.71 2.31 18.57
N THR A 127 -14.54 1.02 18.87
CA THR A 127 -13.22 0.40 18.91
C THR A 127 -12.50 0.58 17.58
N GLU A 128 -11.31 1.15 17.65
CA GLU A 128 -10.60 1.61 16.46
C GLU A 128 -9.89 0.45 15.76
N ASP A 129 -10.19 0.21 14.49
CA ASP A 129 -9.42 -0.69 13.63
C ASP A 129 -9.02 -0.02 12.31
N MET A 130 -8.23 -0.72 11.49
CA MET A 130 -7.75 -0.14 10.24
C MET A 130 -8.88 0.11 9.23
N GLN A 131 -9.95 -0.69 9.24
CA GLN A 131 -11.12 -0.47 8.40
C GLN A 131 -11.82 0.82 8.84
N HIS A 132 -11.97 1.04 10.14
CA HIS A 132 -12.52 2.24 10.72
C HIS A 132 -11.72 3.47 10.33
N ILE A 133 -10.42 3.48 10.65
CA ILE A 133 -9.52 4.61 10.37
C ILE A 133 -9.58 5.01 8.89
N LEU A 134 -9.53 4.02 7.99
CA LEU A 134 -9.44 4.29 6.56
C LEU A 134 -10.79 4.56 5.91
N PHE A 135 -11.92 4.04 6.40
CA PHE A 135 -13.17 4.08 5.64
C PHE A 135 -14.40 4.54 6.42
N THR A 136 -14.50 4.34 7.72
CA THR A 136 -15.74 4.65 8.46
C THR A 136 -15.60 5.69 9.58
N CYS A 137 -14.38 6.14 9.89
CA CYS A 137 -14.13 7.17 10.88
C CYS A 137 -14.75 8.53 10.49
N ALA A 138 -15.28 9.29 11.45
CA ALA A 138 -15.81 10.63 11.23
C ALA A 138 -14.72 11.70 11.00
N SER A 139 -13.44 11.30 10.89
CA SER A 139 -12.34 12.23 10.82
C SER A 139 -12.23 13.00 9.51
N LYS A 140 -11.74 14.24 9.61
CA LYS A 140 -11.55 15.16 8.48
C LYS A 140 -10.55 14.57 7.48
N GLU A 141 -9.43 14.04 7.96
CA GLU A 141 -8.37 13.51 7.09
C GLU A 141 -8.84 12.35 6.22
N ARG A 142 -9.67 11.46 6.76
CA ARG A 142 -10.25 10.35 5.99
C ARG A 142 -11.15 10.88 4.87
N ALA A 143 -12.09 11.75 5.22
CA ALA A 143 -13.06 12.28 4.26
C ALA A 143 -12.37 13.11 3.16
N THR A 144 -11.54 14.08 3.53
CA THR A 144 -10.85 14.97 2.59
C THR A 144 -9.91 14.21 1.66
N ILE A 145 -9.11 13.27 2.17
CA ILE A 145 -8.13 12.56 1.32
C ILE A 145 -8.82 11.66 0.30
N TRP A 146 -9.87 10.92 0.69
CA TRP A 146 -10.59 10.11 -0.29
C TRP A 146 -11.33 10.95 -1.31
N GLN A 147 -11.93 12.07 -0.89
CA GLN A 147 -12.54 13.02 -1.81
C GLN A 147 -11.52 13.52 -2.84
N LEU A 148 -10.34 13.98 -2.41
CA LEU A 148 -9.28 14.45 -3.32
C LEU A 148 -8.82 13.35 -4.29
N ALA A 149 -8.68 12.10 -3.81
CA ALA A 149 -8.32 10.97 -4.66
C ALA A 149 -9.40 10.65 -5.72
N THR A 150 -10.67 10.72 -5.33
CA THR A 150 -11.79 10.55 -6.25
C THR A 150 -11.86 11.68 -7.27
N GLU A 151 -11.80 12.93 -6.82
CA GLU A 151 -11.87 14.12 -7.68
C GLU A 151 -10.77 14.12 -8.74
N LEU A 152 -9.54 13.77 -8.36
CA LEU A 152 -8.40 13.70 -9.29
C LEU A 152 -8.62 12.69 -10.42
N MET A 153 -9.34 11.60 -10.17
CA MET A 153 -9.55 10.53 -11.15
C MET A 153 -10.85 10.64 -11.94
N THR A 154 -11.67 11.66 -11.69
CA THR A 154 -13.02 11.80 -12.28
C THR A 154 -13.03 11.71 -13.80
N GLU A 155 -12.06 12.31 -14.49
CA GLU A 155 -12.00 12.31 -15.96
C GLU A 155 -11.42 11.00 -16.55
N ARG A 156 -10.79 10.15 -15.73
CA ARG A 156 -10.07 8.94 -16.18
C ARG A 156 -10.73 7.63 -15.78
N LEU A 157 -11.48 7.61 -14.69
CA LEU A 157 -12.12 6.42 -14.17
C LEU A 157 -13.44 6.79 -13.50
N GLN A 158 -14.54 6.36 -14.12
CA GLN A 158 -15.87 6.44 -13.54
C GLN A 158 -16.62 5.11 -13.73
N PRO A 159 -17.30 4.60 -12.68
CA PRO A 159 -17.34 5.15 -11.32
C PRO A 159 -16.03 4.91 -10.53
N TRP A 160 -15.80 5.68 -9.46
CA TRP A 160 -14.73 5.38 -8.49
C TRP A 160 -14.98 3.99 -7.86
N PRO A 161 -13.94 3.14 -7.71
CA PRO A 161 -14.11 1.78 -7.21
C PRO A 161 -14.62 1.74 -5.77
N VAL A 162 -15.36 0.69 -5.43
CA VAL A 162 -15.73 0.38 -4.05
C VAL A 162 -14.50 -0.13 -3.31
N LEU A 163 -13.97 0.70 -2.41
CA LEU A 163 -12.78 0.40 -1.61
C LEU A 163 -13.13 -0.02 -0.19
N ASP A 164 -12.35 -0.96 0.34
CA ASP A 164 -12.33 -1.40 1.73
C ASP A 164 -10.89 -1.72 2.16
N LEU A 165 -10.70 -2.19 3.40
CA LEU A 165 -9.39 -2.57 3.90
C LEU A 165 -8.73 -3.63 3.01
N GLY A 166 -9.48 -4.62 2.52
CA GLY A 166 -8.96 -5.62 1.58
C GLY A 166 -8.40 -4.98 0.30
N SER A 167 -9.09 -3.97 -0.22
CA SER A 167 -8.69 -3.21 -1.41
C SER A 167 -7.38 -2.46 -1.18
N VAL A 168 -7.19 -1.85 0.00
CA VAL A 168 -5.93 -1.16 0.35
C VAL A 168 -4.79 -2.14 0.56
N LEU A 169 -5.03 -3.22 1.31
CA LEU A 169 -4.01 -4.24 1.60
C LEU A 169 -3.58 -5.00 0.35
N GLY A 170 -4.49 -5.17 -0.61
CA GLY A 170 -4.28 -5.79 -1.92
C GLY A 170 -4.06 -4.82 -3.07
N CYS A 171 -3.88 -3.51 -2.81
CA CYS A 171 -3.99 -2.48 -3.85
C CYS A 171 -3.12 -2.76 -5.08
N MET A 172 -1.89 -3.25 -4.88
CA MET A 172 -0.95 -3.58 -5.96
C MET A 172 -1.38 -4.75 -6.87
N LEU A 173 -2.47 -5.43 -6.55
CA LEU A 173 -3.08 -6.48 -7.39
C LEU A 173 -4.31 -5.98 -8.15
N LEU A 174 -4.89 -4.83 -7.77
CA LEU A 174 -6.09 -4.32 -8.40
C LEU A 174 -5.83 -3.91 -9.85
N GLU A 175 -6.78 -4.18 -10.74
CA GLU A 175 -6.72 -3.86 -12.17
C GLU A 175 -7.86 -2.91 -12.54
N PHE A 176 -7.55 -1.89 -13.33
CA PHE A 176 -8.47 -0.79 -13.68
C PHE A 176 -8.54 -0.51 -15.18
N SER A 177 -7.86 -1.32 -16.00
CA SER A 177 -7.78 -1.14 -17.44
C SER A 177 -8.52 -2.26 -18.16
N PRO A 178 -9.27 -1.94 -19.24
CA PRO A 178 -9.94 -2.94 -20.06
C PRO A 178 -8.94 -3.77 -20.87
N ASP A 179 -7.81 -3.19 -21.25
CA ASP A 179 -6.67 -3.96 -21.74
C ASP A 179 -6.07 -4.70 -20.56
N ASP A 180 -6.03 -6.03 -20.66
CA ASP A 180 -5.55 -7.03 -19.69
C ASP A 180 -4.05 -6.90 -19.33
N SER A 181 -3.49 -5.70 -19.53
CA SER A 181 -2.13 -5.32 -19.19
C SER A 181 -2.09 -4.81 -17.74
N PRO A 182 -1.53 -5.59 -16.79
CA PRO A 182 -1.32 -5.14 -15.41
C PRO A 182 -0.34 -3.95 -15.29
N ASN A 183 0.22 -3.49 -16.41
CA ASN A 183 1.15 -2.37 -16.54
C ASN A 183 0.54 -1.16 -17.26
N SER A 184 -0.78 -1.07 -17.43
CA SER A 184 -1.38 0.16 -17.96
C SER A 184 -1.14 1.34 -17.00
N GLY A 185 -0.96 2.53 -17.57
CA GLY A 185 -0.76 3.75 -16.79
C GLY A 185 -1.90 4.04 -15.81
N LEU A 186 -3.15 3.77 -16.22
CA LEU A 186 -4.33 3.92 -15.36
C LEU A 186 -4.27 3.01 -14.12
N THR A 187 -4.00 1.72 -14.31
CA THR A 187 -3.87 0.77 -13.21
C THR A 187 -2.75 1.19 -12.25
N ARG A 188 -1.61 1.62 -12.79
CA ARG A 188 -0.49 2.10 -11.98
C ARG A 188 -0.84 3.37 -11.18
N ALA A 189 -1.54 4.33 -11.78
CA ALA A 189 -1.98 5.54 -11.11
C ALA A 189 -2.93 5.24 -9.95
N MET A 190 -3.94 4.40 -10.18
CA MET A 190 -4.89 3.98 -9.14
C MET A 190 -4.20 3.26 -7.98
N ARG A 191 -3.27 2.34 -8.29
CA ARG A 191 -2.43 1.64 -7.32
C ARG A 191 -1.66 2.61 -6.42
N ILE A 192 -1.02 3.61 -7.03
CA ILE A 192 -0.28 4.65 -6.29
C ILE A 192 -1.24 5.48 -5.44
N LEU A 193 -2.33 5.99 -6.03
CA LEU A 193 -3.30 6.85 -5.33
C LEU A 193 -3.91 6.17 -4.11
N ILE A 194 -4.38 4.92 -4.24
CA ILE A 194 -4.98 4.16 -3.14
C ILE A 194 -3.97 3.95 -2.01
N SER A 195 -2.74 3.54 -2.36
CA SER A 195 -1.73 3.19 -1.37
C SER A 195 -1.16 4.41 -0.62
N GLU A 196 -0.87 5.49 -1.34
CA GLU A 196 -0.34 6.73 -0.76
C GLU A 196 -1.42 7.46 0.05
N SER A 197 -2.67 7.51 -0.44
CA SER A 197 -3.80 8.13 0.28
C SER A 197 -4.11 7.40 1.59
N ALA A 198 -4.21 6.06 1.57
CA ALA A 198 -4.43 5.30 2.80
C ALA A 198 -3.28 5.48 3.81
N PHE A 199 -2.03 5.53 3.34
CA PHE A 199 -0.90 5.77 4.21
C PHE A 199 -0.89 7.19 4.78
N LEU A 200 -1.32 8.19 4.02
CA LEU A 200 -1.43 9.56 4.52
C LEU A 200 -2.53 9.70 5.57
N ILE A 201 -3.71 9.10 5.36
CA ILE A 201 -4.78 9.03 6.38
C ILE A 201 -4.23 8.43 7.66
N TRP A 202 -3.52 7.29 7.56
CA TRP A 202 -2.88 6.65 8.70
C TRP A 202 -1.89 7.57 9.43
N LYS A 203 -1.03 8.27 8.69
CA LYS A 203 -0.05 9.20 9.29
C LYS A 203 -0.72 10.34 10.04
N ILE A 204 -1.71 10.99 9.44
CA ILE A 204 -2.41 12.13 10.05
C ILE A 204 -3.21 11.65 11.26
N ARG A 205 -3.83 10.46 11.20
CA ARG A 205 -4.44 9.83 12.38
C ARG A 205 -3.42 9.60 13.48
N CYS A 206 -2.21 9.12 13.17
CA CYS A 206 -1.17 8.91 14.18
C CYS A 206 -0.74 10.23 14.83
N GLU A 207 -0.53 11.28 14.04
CA GLU A 207 -0.21 12.61 14.55
C GLU A 207 -1.33 13.12 15.46
N ARG A 208 -2.58 13.12 14.99
CA ARG A 208 -3.73 13.53 15.81
C ARG A 208 -3.84 12.73 17.11
N ARG A 209 -3.92 11.40 17.00
CA ARG A 209 -4.27 10.52 18.12
C ARG A 209 -3.12 10.31 19.11
N ILE A 210 -1.88 10.28 18.62
CA ILE A 210 -0.71 9.86 19.42
C ILE A 210 0.22 11.04 19.73
N GLU A 211 0.46 11.94 18.78
CA GLU A 211 1.37 13.08 18.99
C GLU A 211 0.65 14.24 19.70
N HIS A 212 -0.60 14.50 19.31
CA HIS A 212 -1.40 15.59 19.87
C HIS A 212 -2.49 15.12 20.84
N GLU A 213 -2.55 13.82 21.17
CA GLU A 213 -3.52 13.25 22.12
C GLU A 213 -5.00 13.63 21.84
N ASP A 214 -5.34 13.79 20.56
CA ASP A 214 -6.61 14.34 20.02
C ASP A 214 -6.97 15.76 20.47
N ASP A 215 -5.98 16.57 20.78
CA ASP A 215 -6.15 18.02 20.83
C ASP A 215 -6.66 18.52 19.45
N LEU A 216 -7.88 19.06 19.45
CA LEU A 216 -8.55 19.52 18.25
C LEU A 216 -7.94 20.81 17.70
N ASP A 217 -7.29 21.61 18.54
CA ASP A 217 -6.64 22.87 18.15
C ASP A 217 -5.29 22.60 17.46
N LEU A 218 -4.63 21.51 17.84
CA LEU A 218 -3.39 21.02 17.20
C LEU A 218 -3.66 20.08 16.01
N SER A 219 -4.90 19.65 15.83
CA SER A 219 -5.30 18.77 14.73
C SER A 219 -5.23 19.50 13.38
N PRO A 220 -4.64 18.92 12.33
CA PRO A 220 -4.52 19.55 11.02
C PRO A 220 -5.85 20.08 10.48
N SER A 221 -5.79 21.27 9.85
CA SER A 221 -6.94 21.85 9.14
C SER A 221 -7.21 21.14 7.82
N ILE A 222 -8.37 21.38 7.21
CA ILE A 222 -8.70 20.80 5.90
C ILE A 222 -7.73 21.31 4.83
N GLU A 223 -7.35 22.58 4.87
CA GLU A 223 -6.39 23.20 3.97
C GLU A 223 -5.01 22.55 4.12
N GLU A 224 -4.59 22.28 5.35
CA GLU A 224 -3.32 21.61 5.61
C GLU A 224 -3.33 20.16 5.11
N ILE A 225 -4.39 19.40 5.40
CA ILE A 225 -4.58 18.02 4.91
C ILE A 225 -4.51 18.00 3.37
N THR A 226 -5.21 18.93 2.73
CA THR A 226 -5.23 19.10 1.27
C THR A 226 -3.84 19.42 0.74
N GLY A 227 -3.13 20.36 1.35
CA GLY A 227 -1.75 20.70 1.03
C GLY A 227 -0.80 19.51 1.15
N ARG A 228 -0.90 18.73 2.23
CA ARG A 228 -0.10 17.53 2.47
C ARG A 228 -0.38 16.45 1.42
N TRP A 229 -1.64 16.25 1.02
CA TRP A 229 -1.99 15.30 -0.03
C TRP A 229 -1.42 15.70 -1.40
N HIS A 230 -1.61 16.95 -1.83
CA HIS A 230 -1.01 17.44 -3.07
C HIS A 230 0.52 17.36 -3.04
N ALA A 231 1.15 17.74 -1.92
CA ALA A 231 2.61 17.66 -1.77
C ALA A 231 3.10 16.22 -1.92
N MET A 232 2.39 15.24 -1.35
CA MET A 232 2.69 13.81 -1.48
C MET A 232 2.59 13.32 -2.92
N ILE A 233 1.49 13.63 -3.63
CA ILE A 233 1.34 13.20 -5.04
C ILE A 233 2.36 13.90 -5.94
N ASN A 234 2.61 15.20 -5.75
CA ASN A 234 3.65 15.93 -6.47
C ASN A 234 5.06 15.36 -6.22
N ALA A 235 5.37 15.00 -4.98
CA ALA A 235 6.62 14.32 -4.65
C ALA A 235 6.72 12.97 -5.38
N ARG A 236 5.60 12.26 -5.53
CA ARG A 236 5.58 10.99 -6.26
C ARG A 236 5.79 11.16 -7.77
N ILE A 237 5.12 12.13 -8.39
CA ILE A 237 5.35 12.49 -9.80
C ILE A 237 6.82 12.86 -10.01
N SER A 238 7.38 13.72 -9.14
CA SER A 238 8.78 14.09 -9.19
C SER A 238 9.70 12.87 -9.08
N HIS A 239 9.40 11.93 -8.17
CA HIS A 239 10.19 10.71 -8.03
C HIS A 239 10.16 9.84 -9.29
N ASP A 240 8.97 9.61 -9.86
CA ASP A 240 8.80 8.84 -11.09
C ASP A 240 9.60 9.46 -12.25
N ARG A 241 9.54 10.80 -12.40
CA ARG A 241 10.36 11.53 -13.38
C ARG A 241 11.86 11.32 -13.18
N HIS A 242 12.35 11.37 -11.94
CA HIS A 242 13.77 11.15 -11.67
C HIS A 242 14.19 9.74 -12.07
N LEU A 243 13.33 8.75 -11.79
CA LEU A 243 13.61 7.35 -12.08
C LEU A 243 13.63 7.00 -13.57
N THR A 244 13.15 7.87 -14.48
CA THR A 244 13.27 7.63 -15.94
C THR A 244 14.69 7.85 -16.47
N ASN A 245 15.60 8.43 -15.69
CA ASN A 245 16.95 8.73 -16.15
C ASN A 245 17.78 7.46 -16.42
N ARG A 246 17.79 7.02 -17.69
CA ARG A 246 18.53 5.84 -18.16
C ARG A 246 20.04 5.95 -17.98
N ARG A 247 20.62 7.16 -17.99
CA ARG A 247 22.06 7.34 -17.73
C ARG A 247 22.42 6.99 -16.30
N ARG A 248 21.58 7.39 -15.34
CA ARG A 248 21.79 7.14 -13.91
C ARG A 248 21.39 5.73 -13.48
N TYR A 249 20.24 5.25 -13.95
CA TYR A 249 19.63 4.01 -13.45
C TYR A 249 19.77 2.80 -14.40
N ARG A 250 20.28 3.00 -15.62
CA ARG A 250 20.51 1.93 -16.62
C ARG A 250 19.26 1.06 -16.79
N GLY A 251 19.39 -0.26 -16.70
CA GLY A 251 18.26 -1.20 -16.80
C GLY A 251 17.26 -1.16 -15.64
N LYS A 252 17.49 -0.33 -14.62
CA LYS A 252 16.52 -0.11 -13.51
C LYS A 252 15.71 1.17 -13.69
N ALA A 253 15.96 1.94 -14.75
CA ALA A 253 15.18 3.14 -15.03
C ALA A 253 13.70 2.77 -15.27
N LEU A 254 12.81 3.65 -14.85
CA LEU A 254 11.42 3.58 -15.28
C LEU A 254 11.32 3.92 -16.76
N ASP A 255 10.35 3.29 -17.42
CA ASP A 255 10.04 3.61 -18.79
C ASP A 255 9.34 4.97 -18.89
N GLU A 256 9.76 5.80 -19.86
CA GLU A 256 9.21 7.15 -20.01
C GLU A 256 7.72 7.09 -20.39
N ASP A 257 7.33 6.19 -21.29
CA ASP A 257 5.94 6.07 -21.75
C ASP A 257 5.03 5.58 -20.63
N LEU A 258 5.49 4.64 -19.80
CA LEU A 258 4.75 4.23 -18.61
C LEU A 258 4.49 5.41 -17.66
N VAL A 259 5.48 6.28 -17.44
CA VAL A 259 5.32 7.45 -16.56
C VAL A 259 4.35 8.46 -17.18
N LEU A 260 4.45 8.72 -18.49
CA LEU A 260 3.50 9.59 -19.19
C LEU A 260 2.07 9.04 -19.08
N GLN A 261 1.85 7.77 -19.41
CA GLN A 261 0.54 7.12 -19.28
C GLN A 261 0.03 7.09 -17.84
N THR A 262 0.92 6.97 -16.85
CA THR A 262 0.53 6.99 -15.43
C THR A 262 -0.12 8.33 -15.08
N TRP A 263 0.50 9.44 -15.46
CA TRP A 263 0.06 10.77 -15.01
C TRP A 263 -0.73 11.55 -16.07
N ASP A 264 -0.99 10.92 -17.22
CA ASP A 264 -1.79 11.49 -18.31
C ASP A 264 -3.14 11.99 -17.81
N GLY A 265 -3.55 13.19 -18.22
CA GLY A 265 -4.80 13.83 -17.79
C GLY A 265 -4.93 14.15 -16.30
N LEU A 266 -3.89 13.96 -15.47
CA LEU A 266 -3.92 14.23 -14.01
C LEU A 266 -3.13 15.48 -13.58
N LEU A 267 -2.40 16.08 -14.52
CA LEU A 267 -1.52 17.22 -14.26
C LEU A 267 -2.16 18.49 -14.83
N ASP A 268 -2.07 19.58 -14.07
CA ASP A 268 -2.37 20.91 -14.61
C ASP A 268 -1.16 21.37 -15.43
N LEU A 269 -1.25 21.15 -16.74
CA LEU A 269 -0.22 21.52 -17.70
C LEU A 269 -0.52 22.90 -18.31
N PRO A 270 0.47 23.82 -18.41
CA PRO A 270 0.34 25.02 -19.24
C PRO A 270 -0.03 24.70 -20.70
N GLU A 271 -0.65 25.65 -21.41
CA GLU A 271 -1.16 25.46 -22.78
C GLU A 271 -0.09 25.08 -23.84
N ASN A 272 1.21 25.16 -23.52
CA ASN A 272 2.33 24.91 -24.45
C ASN A 272 3.33 23.85 -23.95
N VAL A 273 2.86 22.82 -23.27
CA VAL A 273 3.74 21.74 -22.76
C VAL A 273 3.97 20.69 -23.84
N PRO A 274 5.25 20.29 -24.09
CA PRO A 274 5.53 19.17 -24.97
C PRO A 274 4.90 17.88 -24.46
N ALA A 275 4.45 17.01 -25.37
CA ALA A 275 3.86 15.71 -25.02
C ALA A 275 4.71 14.92 -24.00
N ASN A 276 6.03 15.03 -24.08
CA ASN A 276 6.95 14.53 -23.06
C ASN A 276 7.30 15.63 -22.03
N TRP A 277 6.47 15.76 -21.00
CA TRP A 277 6.67 16.71 -19.90
C TRP A 277 7.77 16.28 -18.91
N ILE A 278 8.27 15.04 -18.95
CA ILE A 278 9.23 14.50 -17.96
C ILE A 278 10.49 15.38 -17.83
N ARG A 279 10.92 15.99 -18.94
CA ARG A 279 12.14 16.79 -19.04
C ARG A 279 11.97 18.28 -18.70
N HIS A 280 10.76 18.74 -18.38
CA HIS A 280 10.48 20.15 -18.11
C HIS A 280 10.19 20.40 -16.61
N PRO A 281 10.77 21.42 -15.95
CA PRO A 281 10.41 21.75 -14.57
C PRO A 281 8.99 22.35 -14.48
N GLY A 282 8.33 22.24 -13.32
CA GLY A 282 7.15 23.07 -13.01
C GLY A 282 5.74 22.45 -13.13
N PHE A 283 5.59 21.12 -13.05
CA PHE A 283 4.26 20.49 -13.09
C PHE A 283 3.72 20.19 -11.70
N LEU A 284 2.43 20.52 -11.49
CA LEU A 284 1.71 20.27 -10.26
C LEU A 284 0.44 19.45 -10.55
N VAL A 285 0.05 18.61 -9.61
CA VAL A 285 -1.31 18.06 -9.55
C VAL A 285 -2.26 19.22 -9.37
N GLY A 286 -3.31 19.25 -10.18
CA GLY A 286 -4.24 20.37 -10.17
C GLY A 286 -4.84 20.60 -8.80
N ARG A 287 -4.65 21.81 -8.27
CA ARG A 287 -5.47 22.33 -7.19
C ARG A 287 -6.70 22.86 -7.90
N GLY A 288 -7.86 22.22 -7.72
CA GLY A 288 -9.13 22.63 -8.31
C GLY A 288 -9.43 24.09 -8.02
N THR A 289 -8.86 24.99 -8.82
CA THR A 289 -9.25 26.38 -8.91
C THR A 289 -10.19 26.40 -10.08
N THR A 290 -11.47 26.11 -9.79
CA THR A 290 -12.57 26.38 -10.71
C THR A 290 -12.59 27.89 -10.95
N ARG A 291 -11.77 28.36 -11.89
CA ARG A 291 -12.02 29.63 -12.55
C ARG A 291 -13.18 29.36 -13.49
N PRO A 292 -14.37 29.96 -13.28
CA PRO A 292 -15.47 29.74 -14.20
C PRO A 292 -15.01 30.16 -15.59
N ARG A 293 -15.30 29.33 -16.60
CA ARG A 293 -15.12 29.68 -18.01
C ARG A 293 -15.98 30.91 -18.27
N GLY A 294 -15.36 32.08 -18.18
CA GLY A 294 -15.96 33.34 -18.58
C GLY A 294 -16.29 33.27 -20.05
N ARG A 295 -17.59 33.21 -20.36
CA ARG A 295 -18.17 33.42 -21.68
C ARG A 295 -17.69 34.76 -22.26
N GLU A 296 -17.38 34.70 -23.55
CA GLU A 296 -17.41 35.76 -24.57
C GLU A 296 -17.91 37.13 -24.10
N ARG A 297 -17.07 38.17 -24.28
CA ARG A 297 -17.36 39.37 -25.07
C ARG A 297 -16.07 39.94 -25.64
#